data_AF-A0A2D8UZP2-F1
#
_entry.id   AF-A0A2D8UZP2-F1
#
_cell.length_a   1.000
_cell.length_b   1.000
_cell.length_c   1.000
_cell.angle_alpha   90.00
_cell.angle_beta   90.00
_cell.angle_gamma   90.00
#
_symmetry.space_group_name_H-M   'P 1'
#
loop_
_entity.id
_entity.type
_entity.pdbx_description
1 polymer ?
#
loop_
_entity_poly.entity_id
_entity_poly.type
_entity_poly.pdbx_seq_one_letter_code
_entity_poly.pdbx_strand_id
1 'polypeptide(L)' 'PAHYGVRTQTAKLIYYDGLVTESEAHKWEFYDLQEDPQETRNVYDRTHNARLMRQMKHHLRQWRSNLGDVSQKF' A
#
# COMPACT_ATOMS: atom_id res chain seq x y z
N PRO A 1 -9.63 -3.08 12.59
CA PRO A 1 -9.17 -2.66 11.24
C PRO A 1 -8.48 -3.81 10.51
N ALA A 2 -9.02 -4.20 9.36
CA ALA A 2 -8.31 -5.10 8.47
C ALA A 2 -7.22 -4.30 7.75
N HIS A 3 -6.10 -4.94 7.44
CA HIS A 3 -5.09 -4.31 6.60
C HIS A 3 -4.54 -5.34 5.63
N TYR A 4 -4.21 -4.89 4.43
CA TYR A 4 -3.57 -5.69 3.41
C TYR A 4 -2.48 -4.86 2.75
N GLY A 5 -1.41 -5.51 2.32
CA GLY A 5 -0.27 -4.82 1.78
C GLY A 5 0.61 -5.71 0.94
N VAL A 6 1.51 -5.08 0.20
CA VAL A 6 2.56 -5.74 -0.58
C VAL A 6 3.91 -5.24 -0.08
N ARG A 7 4.80 -6.19 0.22
CA ARG A 7 6.21 -5.93 0.50
C ARG A 7 7.06 -6.53 -0.62
N THR A 8 7.95 -5.71 -1.16
CA THR A 8 9.02 -6.11 -2.06
C THR A 8 10.36 -5.93 -1.35
N GLN A 9 11.48 -6.27 -2.00
CA GLN A 9 12.80 -6.01 -1.42
C GLN A 9 13.08 -4.51 -1.21
N THR A 10 12.48 -3.64 -2.04
CA THR A 10 12.82 -2.21 -2.09
C THR A 10 11.71 -1.30 -1.60
N ALA A 11 10.51 -1.83 -1.37
CA ALA A 11 9.36 -1.00 -1.03
C ALA A 11 8.24 -1.78 -0.34
N LYS A 12 7.48 -1.09 0.51
CA LYS A 12 6.32 -1.63 1.22
C LYS A 12 5.12 -0.70 1.03
N LEU A 13 3.98 -1.26 0.65
CA LEU A 13 2.70 -0.56 0.51
C LEU A 13 1.66 -1.25 1.39
N ILE A 14 0.97 -0.48 2.23
CA ILE A 14 -0.07 -0.98 3.15
C ILE A 14 -1.35 -0.19 2.91
N TYR A 15 -2.47 -0.90 2.91
CA TYR A 15 -3.81 -0.35 2.93
C TYR A 15 -4.54 -0.80 4.19
N TYR A 16 -5.14 0.15 4.87
CA TYR A 16 -5.97 -0.09 6.05
C TYR A 16 -7.44 0.08 5.66
N ASP A 17 -8.23 -0.99 5.86
CA ASP A 17 -9.68 -1.01 5.67
C ASP A 17 -10.38 -1.01 7.04
N GLY A 18 -11.24 -0.01 7.26
CA GLY A 18 -12.07 0.08 8.47
C GLY A 18 -11.32 0.61 9.70
N LEU A 19 -10.57 1.70 9.56
CA LEU A 19 -10.25 2.55 10.71
C LEU A 19 -11.51 3.28 11.18
N VAL A 20 -11.61 3.53 12.49
CA VAL A 20 -12.86 3.83 13.22
C VAL A 20 -13.43 5.23 12.89
N THR A 21 -12.68 6.07 12.18
CA THR A 21 -13.08 7.43 11.80
C THR A 21 -13.33 7.52 10.29
N GLU A 22 -14.35 8.28 9.87
CA GLU A 22 -14.68 8.45 8.44
C GLU A 22 -13.52 9.00 7.60
N SER A 23 -12.64 9.81 8.21
CA SER A 23 -11.45 10.35 7.54
C SER A 23 -10.29 9.36 7.40
N GLU A 24 -10.30 8.26 8.16
CA GLU A 24 -9.24 7.24 8.12
C GLU A 24 -9.71 5.90 7.55
N ALA A 25 -11.00 5.75 7.26
CA ALA A 25 -11.62 4.49 6.81
C ALA A 25 -10.85 3.80 5.67
N HIS A 26 -10.14 4.57 4.84
CA HIS A 26 -9.26 4.08 3.77
C HIS A 26 -7.90 4.81 3.80
N LYS A 27 -6.95 4.30 4.59
CA LYS A 27 -5.61 4.90 4.72
C LYS A 27 -4.57 4.09 3.95
N TRP A 28 -3.68 4.78 3.25
CA TRP A 28 -2.52 4.17 2.60
C TRP A 28 -1.23 4.60 3.31
N GLU A 29 -0.31 3.65 3.45
CA GLU A 29 1.05 3.92 3.87
C GLU A 29 2.03 3.33 2.87
N PHE A 30 3.08 4.09 2.57
CA PHE A 30 4.11 3.68 1.64
C PHE A 30 5.48 3.99 2.21
N TYR A 31 6.35 2.97 2.20
CA TYR A 31 7.72 3.05 2.70
C TYR A 31 8.68 2.63 1.60
N ASP A 32 9.68 3.48 1.36
CA ASP A 32 10.83 3.16 0.52
C ASP A 32 11.86 2.44 1.40
N LEU A 33 12.07 1.15 1.17
CA LEU A 33 12.98 0.34 1.99
C LEU A 33 14.44 0.51 1.58
N GLN A 34 14.72 1.15 0.45
CA GLN A 34 16.10 1.50 0.07
C GLN A 34 16.57 2.71 0.87
N GLU A 35 15.73 3.74 0.98
CA GLU A 35 16.06 4.96 1.72
C GLU A 35 15.74 4.87 3.22
N ASP A 36 14.69 4.14 3.60
CA ASP A 36 14.19 4.00 4.96
C ASP A 36 13.91 2.52 5.32
N PRO A 37 14.97 1.70 5.48
CA PRO A 37 14.83 0.28 5.84
C PRO A 37 14.17 0.06 7.20
N GLN A 38 14.12 1.10 8.05
CA GLN A 38 13.49 1.05 9.38
C GLN A 38 12.00 1.44 9.36
N GLU A 39 11.42 1.76 8.19
CA GLU A 39 9.99 2.05 8.01
C GLU A 39 9.48 3.19 8.92
N THR A 40 10.33 4.19 9.15
CA THR A 40 10.04 5.32 10.04
C THR A 40 9.29 6.46 9.36
N ARG A 41 9.26 6.50 8.01
CA ARG A 41 8.74 7.60 7.21
C ARG A 41 7.71 7.11 6.20
N ASN A 42 6.43 7.40 6.46
CA ASN A 42 5.39 7.25 5.43
C ASN A 42 5.58 8.32 4.35
N VAL A 43 5.85 7.89 3.12
CA VAL A 43 6.06 8.75 1.95
C VAL A 43 4.95 8.59 0.89
N TYR A 44 3.78 8.07 1.28
CA TYR A 44 2.62 7.91 0.38
C TYR A 44 2.17 9.23 -0.25
N ASP A 45 2.05 10.31 0.54
CA ASP A 45 1.61 11.63 0.05
C ASP A 45 2.73 12.42 -0.66
N ARG A 46 3.95 11.87 -0.75
CA ARG A 46 5.05 12.53 -1.44
C ARG A 46 4.96 12.30 -2.94
N THR A 47 4.85 13.39 -3.70
CA THR A 47 4.67 13.40 -5.16
C THR A 47 5.77 12.70 -5.95
N HIS A 48 6.96 12.50 -5.36
CA HIS A 48 8.09 11.84 -6.01
C HIS A 48 7.84 10.37 -6.37
N ASN A 49 6.93 9.68 -5.66
CA ASN A 49 6.76 8.23 -5.78
C ASN A 49 5.56 7.79 -6.62
N ALA A 50 4.92 8.71 -7.36
CA ALA A 50 3.70 8.43 -8.13
C ALA A 50 3.82 7.30 -9.17
N ARG A 51 5.01 7.09 -9.75
CA ARG A 51 5.24 5.97 -10.68
C ARG A 51 5.37 4.63 -9.94
N LEU A 52 6.20 4.59 -8.90
CA LEU A 52 6.43 3.39 -8.09
C LEU A 52 5.15 2.94 -7.39
N MET A 53 4.38 3.87 -6.82
CA MET A 53 3.08 3.59 -6.21
C MET A 53 2.08 3.00 -7.20
N ARG A 54 2.01 3.52 -8.44
CA ARG A 54 1.14 2.95 -9.49
C ARG A 54 1.55 1.52 -9.83
N GLN A 55 2.85 1.24 -9.93
CA GLN A 55 3.36 -0.10 -10.18
C GLN A 55 3.02 -1.06 -9.02
N MET A 56 3.19 -0.64 -7.77
CA MET A 56 2.89 -1.47 -6.62
C MET A 56 1.40 -1.73 -6.45
N LYS A 57 0.54 -0.74 -6.69
CA LYS A 57 -0.93 -0.96 -6.75
C LYS A 57 -1.33 -1.89 -7.89
N HIS A 58 -0.63 -1.83 -9.03
CA HIS A 58 -0.84 -2.78 -10.13
C HIS A 58 -0.44 -4.21 -9.73
N HIS A 59 0.74 -4.40 -9.13
CA HIS A 59 1.18 -5.71 -8.62
C HIS A 59 0.23 -6.25 -7.55
N LEU A 60 -0.20 -5.41 -6.60
CA LEU A 60 -1.16 -5.80 -5.57
C LEU A 60 -2.47 -6.31 -6.20
N ARG A 61 -3.01 -5.59 -7.19
CA ARG A 61 -4.20 -6.04 -7.94
C ARG A 61 -3.97 -7.36 -8.68
N GLN A 62 -2.84 -7.51 -9.36
CA GLN A 62 -2.52 -8.75 -10.07
C GLN A 62 -2.39 -9.93 -9.10
N TRP A 63 -1.72 -9.75 -7.97
CA TRP A 63 -1.54 -10.82 -6.99
C TRP A 63 -2.84 -11.22 -6.33
N ARG A 64 -3.69 -10.25 -5.96
CA ARG A 64 -5.03 -10.54 -5.43
C ARG A 64 -5.89 -11.30 -6.45
N SER A 65 -5.85 -10.89 -7.72
CA SER A 65 -6.53 -11.62 -8.81
C SER A 65 -6.00 -13.04 -8.98
N ASN A 66 -4.68 -13.24 -8.93
CA ASN A 66 -4.06 -14.57 -9.07
C ASN A 66 -4.40 -15.51 -7.91
N LEU A 67 -4.62 -14.97 -6.71
CA LEU A 67 -5.01 -15.73 -5.53
C LEU A 67 -6.52 -15.99 -5.44
N GLY A 68 -7.31 -15.54 -6.42
CA GLY A 68 -8.78 -15.63 -6.39
C GLY A 68 -9.43 -14.67 -5.38
N ASP A 69 -8.67 -13.75 -4.78
CA ASP A 69 -9.15 -12.69 -3.89
C ASP A 69 -9.68 -11.51 -4.73
N VAL A 70 -10.84 -11.74 -5.35
CA VAL A 70 -11.57 -10.75 -6.16
C VAL A 70 -12.52 -9.93 -5.30
N SER A 71 -12.05 -9.32 -4.21
CA SER A 71 -12.85 -8.32 -3.51
C SER A 71 -12.80 -6.97 -4.24
N GLN A 72 -13.97 -6.44 -4.58
CA GLN A 72 -14.22 -5.28 -5.45
C GLN A 72 -13.91 -3.93 -4.78
N LYS A 73 -12.79 -3.80 -4.07
CA LYS A 73 -12.40 -2.53 -3.43
C LYS A 73 -11.01 -2.08 -3.84
N PHE A 74 -10.97 -0.96 -4.58
CA PHE A 74 -9.82 -0.07 -4.77
C PHE A 74 -10.31 1.37 -4.97
#